data_AF-A0A6P9ASX4-F1
#
_entry.id   AF-A0A6P9ASX4-F1
#
_cell.length_a   1.000
_cell.length_b   1.000
_cell.length_c   1.000
_cell.angle_alpha   90.00
_cell.angle_beta   90.00
_cell.angle_gamma   90.00
#
_symmetry.space_group_name_H-M   'P 1'
#
loop_
_entity.id
_entity.type
_entity.pdbx_description
1 polymer ?
#
loop_
_entity_poly.entity_id
_entity_poly.type
_entity_poly.pdbx_seq_one_letter_code
_entity_poly.pdbx_strand_id
1 'polypeptide(L)' 'FFPQKKKDESTFQKIMSNLDSNKDNQVDFQEYATFLACIAMACNDFFHGFPDKMPRQK' A
#
# COMPACT_ATOMS: atom_id res chain seq x y z
N PHE A 1 26.00 12.25 16.02
CA PHE A 1 24.68 12.84 15.72
C PHE A 1 23.96 11.88 14.78
N PHE A 2 23.02 11.09 15.30
CA PHE A 2 22.28 10.13 14.46
C PHE A 2 21.45 10.92 13.45
N PRO A 3 21.53 10.63 12.14
CA PRO A 3 20.65 11.26 11.19
C PRO A 3 19.23 10.84 11.54
N GLN A 4 18.47 11.77 12.12
CA GLN A 4 17.03 11.62 12.23
C GLN A 4 16.53 11.60 10.79
N LYS A 5 16.33 10.39 10.24
CA LYS A 5 15.49 10.20 9.07
C LYS A 5 14.16 10.81 9.45
N LYS A 6 13.91 12.03 8.99
CA LYS A 6 12.57 12.60 9.01
C LYS A 6 11.74 11.63 8.19
N LYS A 7 11.00 10.75 8.87
CA LYS A 7 9.85 10.12 8.23
C LYS A 7 9.07 11.29 7.68
N ASP A 8 8.83 11.30 6.37
CA ASP A 8 7.94 12.29 5.77
C ASP A 8 6.55 12.05 6.38
N GLU A 9 6.34 12.68 7.53
CA GLU A 9 5.11 12.62 8.30
C GLU A 9 3.97 13.14 7.41
N SER A 10 4.26 14.12 6.55
CA SER A 10 3.35 14.59 5.51
C SER A 10 2.91 13.49 4.52
N THR A 11 3.83 12.61 4.11
CA THR A 11 3.54 11.49 3.21
C THR A 11 2.73 10.42 3.95
N PHE A 12 3.09 10.14 5.21
CA PHE A 12 2.35 9.19 6.02
C PHE A 12 0.92 9.66 6.32
N GLN A 13 0.74 10.94 6.63
CA GLN A 13 -0.57 11.56 6.83
C GLN A 13 -1.43 11.56 5.56
N LYS A 14 -0.83 11.82 4.39
CA LYS A 14 -1.54 11.68 3.10
C LYS A 14 -2.00 10.26 2.85
N ILE A 15 -1.17 9.26 3.18
CA ILE A 15 -1.54 7.85 3.03
C ILE A 15 -2.68 7.50 3.99
N MET A 16 -2.58 7.86 5.27
CA MET A 16 -3.67 7.65 6.24
C MET A 16 -4.97 8.32 5.81
N SER A 17 -4.91 9.57 5.37
CA SER A 17 -6.08 10.30 4.88
C SER A 17 -6.69 9.70 3.61
N ASN A 18 -5.90 9.00 2.79
CA ASN A 18 -6.41 8.30 1.61
C ASN A 18 -7.00 6.92 1.96
N LEU A 19 -6.62 6.36 3.10
CA LEU A 19 -7.13 5.08 3.62
C LEU A 19 -8.45 5.25 4.36
N ASP A 20 -8.55 6.34 5.12
CA ASP A 20 -9.71 6.77 5.90
C ASP A 20 -10.88 7.14 4.97
N SER A 21 -11.61 6.12 4.53
CA SER A 21 -12.73 6.22 3.59
C SER A 21 -13.99 6.67 4.32
N ASN A 22 -14.12 6.31 5.60
CA ASN A 22 -15.24 6.69 6.45
C ASN A 22 -15.09 8.10 7.08
N LYS A 23 -13.90 8.71 6.97
CA LYS A 23 -13.52 10.04 7.48
C LYS A 23 -13.63 10.18 8.99
N ASP A 24 -13.37 9.09 9.71
CA ASP A 24 -13.37 9.07 11.18
C ASP A 24 -12.00 9.47 11.78
N ASN A 25 -11.03 9.82 10.93
CA ASN A 25 -9.63 10.12 11.25
C ASN A 25 -8.85 8.92 11.82
N GLN A 26 -9.35 7.72 11.60
CA GLN A 26 -8.68 6.46 11.93
C GLN A 26 -8.64 5.58 10.67
N VAL A 27 -7.84 4.53 10.74
CA VAL A 27 -7.81 3.50 9.69
C VAL A 27 -8.21 2.21 10.36
N ASP A 28 -9.39 1.69 10.02
CA ASP A 28 -9.85 0.42 10.54
C ASP A 28 -9.20 -0.77 9.81
N PHE A 29 -9.43 -1.98 10.32
CA PHE A 29 -8.87 -3.19 9.71
C PHE A 29 -9.39 -3.43 8.29
N GLN A 30 -10.64 -3.06 8.01
CA GLN A 30 -11.26 -3.23 6.70
C GLN A 30 -10.65 -2.28 5.68
N GLU A 31 -10.40 -1.02 6.03
CA GLU A 31 -9.75 -0.02 5.18
C GLU A 31 -8.30 -0.40 4.89
N TYR A 32 -7.57 -0.87 5.91
CA TYR A 32 -6.21 -1.40 5.72
C TYR A 32 -6.19 -2.65 4.82
N ALA A 33 -7.11 -3.60 5.04
CA ALA A 33 -7.22 -4.80 4.21
C ALA A 33 -7.61 -4.47 2.76
N THR A 34 -8.51 -3.51 2.56
CA THR A 34 -8.91 -3.02 1.24
C THR A 34 -7.71 -2.41 0.51
N PHE A 35 -6.88 -1.64 1.20
CA PHE A 35 -5.65 -1.12 0.63
C PHE A 35 -4.64 -2.20 0.25
N LEU A 36 -4.44 -3.20 1.11
CA LEU A 36 -3.59 -4.35 0.79
C LEU A 36 -4.12 -5.12 -0.43
N ALA A 37 -5.44 -5.29 -0.54
CA ALA A 37 -6.05 -5.90 -1.71
C ALA A 37 -5.83 -5.06 -2.97
N CYS A 38 -5.96 -3.73 -2.90
CA CYS A 38 -5.65 -2.82 -4.00
C CYS A 38 -4.17 -2.91 -4.42
N ILE A 39 -3.23 -2.95 -3.48
CA ILE A 39 -1.81 -3.16 -3.77
C ILE A 39 -1.61 -4.53 -4.43
N ALA A 40 -2.20 -5.60 -3.88
CA ALA A 40 -2.06 -6.93 -4.43
C ALA A 40 -2.61 -7.02 -5.86
N MET A 41 -3.74 -6.39 -6.14
CA MET A 41 -4.30 -6.27 -7.50
C MET A 41 -3.40 -5.44 -8.41
N ALA A 42 -2.90 -4.29 -7.96
CA ALA A 42 -1.96 -3.47 -8.74
C ALA A 42 -0.66 -4.22 -9.04
N CYS A 43 -0.15 -5.01 -8.09
CA CYS A 43 0.97 -5.91 -8.32
C CYS A 43 0.60 -7.01 -9.31
N ASN A 44 -0.58 -7.63 -9.18
CA ASN A 44 -1.04 -8.66 -10.09
C ASN A 44 -1.20 -8.13 -11.53
N ASP A 45 -1.76 -6.93 -11.72
CA ASP A 45 -1.86 -6.27 -13.02
C ASP A 45 -0.50 -5.90 -13.60
N PHE A 46 0.47 -5.52 -12.76
CA PHE A 46 1.86 -5.36 -13.15
C PHE A 46 2.47 -6.67 -13.68
N PHE A 47 2.08 -7.81 -13.12
CA PHE A 47 2.55 -9.14 -13.57
C PHE A 47 1.76 -9.70 -14.76
N HIS A 48 0.52 -9.29 -14.99
CA HIS A 48 -0.25 -9.69 -16.19
C HIS A 48 0.30 -9.11 -17.50
N GLY A 49 1.15 -8.08 -17.44
CA GLY A 49 1.93 -7.60 -18.60
C GLY A 49 3.14 -8.49 -18.97
N PHE A 50 3.46 -9.49 -18.15
CA PHE A 50 4.53 -10.46 -18.42
C PHE A 50 3.94 -11.76 -18.99
N PRO A 51 4.61 -12.42 -19.97
CA PRO A 51 4.11 -13.67 -20.54
C PRO A 51 3.94 -14.73 -19.45
N ASP A 52 2.86 -15.52 -19.55
CA ASP A 52 2.33 -16.58 -18.63
C ASP A 52 3.32 -17.62 -18.07
N LYS A 53 4.62 -17.50 -18.35
CA LYS A 53 5.65 -18.51 -18.13
C LYS A 53 6.87 -17.94 -17.41
N MET A 54 6.71 -17.22 -16.32
CA MET A 54 7.80 -17.15 -15.33
C MET A 54 7.62 -18.31 -14.35
N PRO A 55 8.57 -19.27 -14.28
CA PRO A 55 8.51 -20.30 -13.27
C PRO A 55 8.61 -19.63 -11.90
N ARG A 56 7.57 -19.78 -11.07
CA ARG A 56 7.64 -19.40 -9.66
C ARG A 56 8.86 -20.12 -9.07
N GLN A 57 9.90 -19.37 -8.73
CA GLN A 57 11.01 -19.95 -7.99
C GLN A 57 10.47 -20.41 -6.64
N LYS A 58 10.62 -21.71 -6.39
CA LYS A 58 10.23 -22.38 -5.16
C LYS A 58 11.20 -22.05 -4.05
#